data_AF-A0A7J6RI26-F1
#
_entry.id   AF-A0A7J6RI26-F1
#
_cell.length_a   1.000
_cell.length_b   1.000
_cell.length_c   1.000
_cell.angle_alpha   90.00
_cell.angle_beta   90.00
_cell.angle_gamma   90.00
#
_symmetry.space_group_name_H-M   'P 1'
#
loop_
_entity.id
_entity.type
_entity.pdbx_description
1 polymer ?
#
loop_
_entity_poly.entity_id
_entity_poly.type
_entity_poly.pdbx_seq_one_letter_code
_entity_poly.pdbx_strand_id
1 'polypeptide(L)'
;GKNNVNINFKDMNHINGYGIIRGLQFSSFVFQYYALVVDLLVLGLTRASDIAGPPRMPNEFMQFTDLATEQRHPIRLYCRYVDQVHILFRFTDEEAKDLIQRFLTENPDPNNENIVGYNNKKCWPRDCRMRRIKHDVNLGRAVFWEIQNRLPRSLATMDWDTSFVSVFSKDNPNLLFNMCGFEVRILPKIRQQMTLDAGGLGSTGHGEACWRLQNERNKELTATAYLRVDDDGMKKFENRVRQVLMASGSVTFTKIANKWNTCLIGLMTYYREAVIHTENLLDLLVKCENKIQTRIKIGLNSKMPSRFPPVVFYTPKELGGLVVKLTVASLTSGLVCLTTLTS
;
A
#
# COMPACT_ATOMS: atom_id res chain seq x y z
N GLY A 1 -7.57 -13.95 32.19
CA GLY A 1 -7.72 -12.80 33.10
C GLY A 1 -7.68 -11.46 32.38
N LYS A 2 -6.51 -11.03 31.90
CA LYS A 2 -6.27 -9.61 31.53
C LYS A 2 -7.10 -9.02 30.37
N ASN A 3 -7.65 -9.84 29.46
CA ASN A 3 -8.58 -9.36 28.42
C ASN A 3 -10.03 -9.23 28.92
N ASN A 4 -10.39 -9.95 29.97
CA ASN A 4 -11.74 -9.91 30.56
C ASN A 4 -11.76 -8.85 31.66
N VAL A 5 -12.00 -7.60 31.27
CA VAL A 5 -12.05 -6.44 32.17
C VAL A 5 -13.29 -5.60 31.87
N ASN A 6 -13.70 -4.82 32.85
CA ASN A 6 -14.76 -3.83 32.67
C ASN A 6 -14.23 -2.64 31.85
N ILE A 7 -14.83 -2.39 30.69
CA ILE A 7 -14.53 -1.25 29.83
C ILE A 7 -15.53 -0.15 30.15
N ASN A 8 -15.01 1.00 30.54
CA ASN A 8 -15.82 2.14 30.98
C ASN A 8 -15.67 3.30 30.01
N PHE A 9 -16.78 3.94 29.64
CA PHE A 9 -16.79 5.22 28.93
C PHE A 9 -17.90 6.11 29.51
N LYS A 10 -17.48 7.17 30.21
CA LYS A 10 -18.38 7.99 31.05
C LYS A 10 -19.18 7.09 32.00
N ASP A 11 -20.50 7.08 31.91
CA ASP A 11 -21.39 6.30 32.78
C ASP A 11 -21.66 4.88 32.25
N MET A 12 -21.20 4.55 31.04
CA MET A 12 -21.40 3.24 30.43
C MET A 12 -20.28 2.28 30.85
N ASN A 13 -20.66 1.10 31.30
CA ASN A 13 -19.75 0.03 31.72
C ASN A 13 -20.15 -1.29 31.05
N HIS A 14 -19.18 -2.02 30.51
CA HIS A 14 -19.39 -3.32 29.86
C HIS A 14 -18.18 -4.25 30.10
N ILE A 15 -18.45 -5.48 30.52
CA ILE A 15 -17.40 -6.50 30.72
C ILE A 15 -17.06 -7.14 29.37
N ASN A 16 -15.80 -7.05 28.95
CA ASN A 16 -15.34 -7.68 27.70
C ASN A 16 -15.25 -9.21 27.82
N GLY A 17 -16.33 -9.91 27.46
CA GLY A 17 -16.41 -11.37 27.52
C GLY A 17 -15.89 -12.14 26.30
N TYR A 18 -15.56 -11.47 25.18
CA TYR A 18 -15.25 -12.15 23.91
C TYR A 18 -13.94 -11.70 23.26
N GLY A 19 -13.77 -10.42 22.99
CA GLY A 19 -12.67 -9.91 22.15
C GLY A 19 -11.34 -9.73 22.87
N ILE A 20 -10.30 -9.37 22.11
CA ILE A 20 -9.00 -8.94 22.64
C ILE A 20 -8.94 -7.41 22.81
N ILE A 21 -8.31 -6.94 23.89
CA ILE A 21 -8.08 -5.51 24.12
C ILE A 21 -6.73 -5.11 23.51
N ARG A 22 -6.79 -4.38 22.39
CA ARG A 22 -5.61 -3.93 21.63
C ARG A 22 -4.70 -2.94 22.37
N GLY A 23 -5.21 -2.28 23.41
CA GLY A 23 -4.46 -1.32 24.23
C GLY A 23 -3.52 -1.95 25.26
N LEU A 24 -3.55 -3.27 25.42
CA LEU A 24 -2.62 -3.97 26.31
C LEU A 24 -1.24 -4.10 25.66
N GLN A 25 -0.18 -3.91 26.44
CA GLN A 25 1.20 -3.91 25.93
C GLN A 25 1.59 -5.21 25.21
N PHE A 26 1.10 -6.36 25.67
CA PHE A 26 1.35 -7.67 25.05
C PHE A 26 0.32 -8.05 23.96
N SER A 27 -0.63 -7.16 23.63
CA SER A 27 -1.68 -7.49 22.65
C SER A 27 -1.11 -7.75 21.26
N SER A 28 0.01 -7.12 20.90
CA SER A 28 0.69 -7.35 19.62
C SER A 28 1.15 -8.80 19.50
N PHE A 29 1.75 -9.37 20.55
CA PHE A 29 2.17 -10.76 20.58
C PHE A 29 0.99 -11.72 20.42
N VAL A 30 -0.08 -11.52 21.18
CA VAL A 30 -1.27 -12.40 21.12
C VAL A 30 -1.92 -12.33 19.73
N PHE A 31 -1.98 -11.13 19.13
CA PHE A 31 -2.50 -10.96 17.79
C PHE A 31 -1.64 -11.69 16.74
N GLN A 32 -0.32 -11.53 16.77
CA GLN A 32 0.59 -12.19 15.83
C GLN A 32 0.57 -13.72 15.99
N TYR A 33 0.48 -14.22 17.23
CA TYR A 33 0.35 -15.65 17.48
C TYR A 33 -0.98 -16.22 16.98
N TYR A 34 -2.09 -15.51 17.20
CA TYR A 34 -3.39 -15.91 16.65
C TYR A 34 -3.39 -15.86 15.12
N ALA A 35 -2.77 -14.83 14.54
CA ALA A 35 -2.55 -14.74 13.11
C ALA A 35 -1.78 -15.97 12.61
N LEU A 36 -0.67 -16.37 13.25
CA LEU A 36 0.07 -17.57 12.86
C LEU A 36 -0.83 -18.82 12.78
N VAL A 37 -1.79 -18.99 13.71
CA VAL A 37 -2.76 -20.10 13.63
C VAL A 37 -3.62 -20.00 12.37
N VAL A 38 -4.09 -18.79 12.02
CA VAL A 38 -4.83 -18.53 10.78
C VAL A 38 -3.95 -18.75 9.54
N ASP A 39 -2.65 -18.41 9.59
CA ASP A 39 -1.70 -18.69 8.50
C ASP A 39 -1.62 -20.18 8.18
N LEU A 40 -1.56 -21.01 9.23
CA LEU A 40 -1.51 -22.47 9.09
C LEU A 40 -2.80 -23.03 8.47
N LEU A 41 -3.96 -22.44 8.73
CA LEU A 41 -5.23 -22.81 8.09
C LEU A 41 -5.25 -22.44 6.60
N VAL A 42 -4.73 -21.27 6.25
CA VAL A 42 -4.67 -20.80 4.85
C VAL A 42 -3.67 -21.60 4.03
N LEU A 43 -2.46 -21.82 4.56
CA LEU A 43 -1.37 -22.49 3.85
C LEU A 43 -1.48 -24.01 3.88
N GLY A 44 -1.99 -24.58 4.98
CA GLY A 44 -1.80 -25.99 5.32
C GLY A 44 -0.41 -26.28 5.88
N LEU A 45 -0.29 -27.32 6.71
CA LEU A 45 0.95 -27.63 7.44
C LEU A 45 2.13 -27.92 6.51
N THR A 46 1.89 -28.65 5.43
CA THR A 46 2.92 -29.03 4.46
C THR A 46 3.52 -27.80 3.79
N ARG A 47 2.68 -26.90 3.26
CA ARG A 47 3.19 -25.70 2.58
C ARG A 47 3.78 -24.69 3.57
N ALA A 48 3.23 -24.57 4.76
CA ALA A 48 3.82 -23.74 5.81
C ALA A 48 5.22 -24.22 6.20
N SER A 49 5.43 -25.53 6.32
CA SER A 49 6.74 -26.11 6.61
C SER A 49 7.73 -25.92 5.46
N ASP A 50 7.28 -26.00 4.20
CA ASP A 50 8.14 -25.73 3.03
C ASP A 50 8.64 -24.30 3.01
N ILE A 51 7.77 -23.34 3.34
CA ILE A 51 8.10 -21.91 3.39
C ILE A 51 9.04 -21.63 4.57
N ALA A 52 8.73 -22.15 5.76
CA ALA A 52 9.52 -21.92 6.97
C ALA A 52 10.89 -22.62 6.94
N GLY A 53 11.02 -23.72 6.19
CA GLY A 53 12.21 -24.56 6.20
C GLY A 53 12.31 -25.46 7.43
N PRO A 54 13.33 -26.33 7.49
CA PRO A 54 13.53 -27.25 8.61
C PRO A 54 13.83 -26.48 9.91
N PRO A 55 13.35 -26.92 11.09
CA PRO A 55 13.55 -26.18 12.35
C PRO A 55 15.01 -25.93 12.76
N ARG A 56 15.92 -26.79 12.28
CA ARG A 56 17.37 -26.65 12.54
C ARG A 56 18.04 -25.61 11.63
N MET A 57 17.41 -25.28 10.50
CA MET A 57 17.92 -24.37 9.48
C MET A 57 16.74 -23.71 8.78
N PRO A 58 16.05 -22.77 9.46
CA PRO A 58 14.90 -22.10 8.90
C PRO A 58 15.29 -21.27 7.67
N ASN A 59 14.37 -21.16 6.71
CA ASN A 59 14.55 -20.31 5.55
C ASN A 59 14.43 -18.84 5.94
N GLU A 60 15.12 -17.97 5.19
CA GLU A 60 14.87 -16.54 5.25
C GLU A 60 13.59 -16.17 4.48
N PHE A 61 13.16 -14.91 4.64
CA PHE A 61 11.99 -14.39 3.95
C PHE A 61 12.15 -14.49 2.42
N MET A 62 11.12 -15.02 1.75
CA MET A 62 11.05 -15.26 0.30
C MET A 62 12.13 -16.21 -0.24
N GLN A 63 12.68 -17.10 0.60
CA GLN A 63 13.60 -18.15 0.19
C GLN A 63 12.99 -19.54 0.42
N PHE A 64 13.48 -20.50 -0.36
CA PHE A 64 13.19 -21.93 -0.21
C PHE A 64 14.50 -22.70 -0.14
N THR A 65 14.46 -23.91 0.40
CA THR A 65 15.61 -24.83 0.44
C THR A 65 16.13 -25.16 -0.95
N ASP A 66 15.23 -25.33 -1.91
CA ASP A 66 15.54 -25.76 -3.27
C ASP A 66 14.38 -25.44 -4.24
N LEU A 67 14.67 -25.51 -5.53
CA LEU A 67 13.73 -25.19 -6.61
C LEU A 67 12.57 -26.20 -6.69
N ALA A 68 12.77 -27.47 -6.33
CA ALA A 68 11.71 -28.46 -6.40
C ALA A 68 10.67 -28.21 -5.30
N THR A 69 11.11 -27.88 -4.09
CA THR A 69 10.24 -27.45 -2.98
C THR A 69 9.47 -26.17 -3.31
N GLU A 70 10.12 -25.20 -3.96
CA GLU A 70 9.43 -24.00 -4.46
C GLU A 70 8.33 -24.38 -5.46
N GLN A 71 8.63 -25.30 -6.40
CA GLN A 71 7.78 -25.66 -7.54
C GLN A 71 6.64 -26.63 -7.24
N ARG A 72 6.71 -27.38 -6.16
CA ARG A 72 5.74 -28.42 -5.80
C ARG A 72 4.32 -27.91 -5.52
N HIS A 73 4.14 -26.62 -5.21
CA HIS A 73 2.83 -26.07 -4.81
C HIS A 73 2.54 -24.73 -5.51
N PRO A 74 1.26 -24.41 -5.84
CA PRO A 74 0.91 -23.16 -6.51
C PRO A 74 1.23 -21.89 -5.72
N ILE A 75 1.03 -21.88 -4.39
CA ILE A 75 1.39 -20.74 -3.51
C ILE A 75 2.91 -20.60 -3.47
N ARG A 76 3.49 -19.56 -4.07
CA ARG A 76 4.94 -19.32 -4.13
C ARG A 76 5.44 -18.40 -3.04
N LEU A 77 4.74 -17.30 -2.79
CA LEU A 77 5.13 -16.35 -1.76
C LEU A 77 3.95 -16.09 -0.84
N TYR A 78 4.24 -15.94 0.44
CA TYR A 78 3.26 -15.62 1.47
C TYR A 78 3.83 -14.57 2.40
N CYS A 79 3.06 -13.51 2.66
CA CYS A 79 3.41 -12.49 3.63
C CYS A 79 2.14 -12.04 4.35
N ARG A 80 2.23 -11.91 5.67
CA ARG A 80 1.20 -11.25 6.48
C ARG A 80 1.79 -10.02 7.14
N TYR A 81 1.16 -8.87 6.92
CA TYR A 81 1.45 -7.63 7.62
C TYR A 81 0.28 -7.28 8.51
N VAL A 82 0.39 -7.62 9.80
CA VAL A 82 -0.70 -7.48 10.78
C VAL A 82 -1.95 -8.22 10.31
N ASP A 83 -2.98 -7.51 9.84
CA ASP A 83 -4.25 -8.05 9.35
C ASP A 83 -4.30 -8.20 7.82
N GLN A 84 -3.28 -7.72 7.10
CA GLN A 84 -3.21 -7.79 5.64
C GLN A 84 -2.46 -9.05 5.20
N VAL A 85 -3.03 -9.79 4.26
CA VAL A 85 -2.44 -11.02 3.70
C VAL A 85 -2.10 -10.80 2.23
N HIS A 86 -0.88 -11.15 1.85
CA HIS A 86 -0.38 -11.09 0.49
C HIS A 86 0.07 -12.50 0.08
N ILE A 87 -0.52 -13.03 -0.99
CA ILE A 87 -0.22 -14.38 -1.50
C ILE A 87 0.08 -14.27 -2.98
N LEU A 88 1.21 -14.84 -3.42
CA LEU A 88 1.55 -14.97 -4.82
C LEU A 88 1.34 -16.43 -5.26
N PHE A 89 0.52 -16.62 -6.29
CA PHE A 89 0.29 -17.93 -6.90
C PHE A 89 1.00 -18.04 -8.25
N ARG A 90 1.47 -19.25 -8.55
CA ARG A 90 1.95 -19.64 -9.87
C ARG A 90 1.27 -20.95 -10.26
N PHE A 91 0.25 -20.83 -11.11
CA PHE A 91 -0.48 -21.97 -11.67
C PHE A 91 0.10 -22.41 -13.00
N THR A 92 0.00 -23.70 -13.29
CA THR A 92 0.04 -24.23 -14.66
C THR A 92 -1.30 -24.02 -15.36
N ASP A 93 -1.35 -24.23 -16.68
CA ASP A 93 -2.60 -24.11 -17.44
C ASP A 93 -3.65 -25.15 -17.00
N GLU A 94 -3.20 -26.36 -16.64
CA GLU A 94 -4.06 -27.43 -16.13
C GLU A 94 -4.64 -27.10 -14.76
N GLU A 95 -3.80 -26.67 -13.81
CA GLU A 95 -4.22 -26.28 -12.47
C GLU A 95 -5.20 -25.09 -12.50
N ALA A 96 -4.92 -24.09 -13.33
CA ALA A 96 -5.80 -22.93 -13.48
C ALA A 96 -7.17 -23.32 -14.04
N LYS A 97 -7.21 -24.20 -15.04
CA LYS A 97 -8.47 -24.71 -15.62
C LYS A 97 -9.26 -25.52 -14.62
N ASP A 98 -8.61 -26.44 -13.89
CA ASP A 98 -9.27 -27.25 -12.86
C ASP A 98 -9.88 -26.37 -11.76
N LEU A 99 -9.12 -25.39 -11.26
CA LEU A 99 -9.59 -24.48 -10.22
C LEU A 99 -10.79 -23.65 -10.68
N ILE A 100 -10.73 -23.11 -11.91
CA ILE A 100 -11.85 -22.37 -12.50
C ILE A 100 -13.07 -23.28 -12.67
N GLN A 101 -12.87 -24.52 -13.12
CA GLN A 101 -13.97 -25.48 -13.32
C GLN A 101 -14.66 -25.80 -11.99
N ARG A 102 -13.91 -26.08 -10.92
CA ARG A 102 -14.46 -26.29 -9.57
C ARG A 102 -15.24 -25.08 -9.09
N PHE A 103 -14.67 -23.88 -9.22
CA PHE A 103 -15.35 -22.64 -8.85
C PHE A 103 -16.68 -22.43 -9.60
N LEU A 104 -16.68 -22.60 -10.92
CA LEU A 104 -17.89 -22.43 -11.76
C LEU A 104 -18.93 -23.55 -11.57
N THR A 105 -18.51 -24.72 -11.07
CA THR A 105 -19.45 -25.80 -10.71
C THR A 105 -20.28 -25.42 -9.49
N GLU A 106 -19.65 -24.79 -8.49
CA GLU A 106 -20.36 -24.32 -7.29
C GLU A 106 -21.04 -22.96 -7.49
N ASN A 107 -20.47 -22.10 -8.34
CA ASN A 107 -20.95 -20.74 -8.60
C ASN A 107 -21.16 -20.55 -10.11
N PRO A 108 -22.25 -21.10 -10.69
CA PRO A 108 -22.49 -21.03 -12.12
C PRO A 108 -22.75 -19.57 -12.56
N ASP A 109 -22.06 -19.15 -13.62
CA ASP A 109 -22.18 -17.81 -14.21
C ASP A 109 -22.58 -17.89 -15.69
N PRO A 110 -23.88 -18.10 -16.00
CA PRO A 110 -24.36 -18.21 -17.38
C PRO A 110 -24.32 -16.87 -18.13
N ASN A 111 -24.41 -15.74 -17.41
CA ASN A 111 -24.53 -14.40 -17.98
C ASN A 111 -23.19 -13.64 -18.11
N ASN A 112 -22.07 -14.23 -17.70
CA ASN A 112 -20.75 -13.59 -17.60
C ASN A 112 -20.72 -12.38 -16.65
N GLU A 113 -21.52 -12.44 -15.58
CA GLU A 113 -21.63 -11.40 -14.56
C GLU A 113 -20.37 -11.33 -13.68
N ASN A 114 -19.52 -12.35 -13.67
CA ASN A 114 -18.26 -12.34 -12.90
C ASN A 114 -17.34 -11.17 -13.25
N ILE A 115 -17.42 -10.64 -14.48
CA ILE A 115 -16.66 -9.47 -14.93
C ILE A 115 -17.16 -8.18 -14.24
N VAL A 116 -18.44 -8.14 -13.91
CA VAL A 116 -19.07 -7.05 -13.17
C VAL A 116 -18.63 -7.14 -11.70
N GLY A 117 -18.32 -6.01 -11.09
CA GLY A 117 -17.86 -5.97 -9.69
C GLY A 117 -16.44 -6.50 -9.44
N TYR A 118 -15.64 -6.76 -10.49
CA TYR A 118 -14.23 -7.09 -10.30
C TYR A 118 -13.40 -5.84 -9.96
N ASN A 119 -12.88 -5.76 -8.73
CA ASN A 119 -12.11 -4.63 -8.24
C ASN A 119 -10.86 -4.37 -9.10
N ASN A 120 -10.57 -3.10 -9.40
CA ASN A 120 -9.39 -2.72 -10.18
C ASN A 120 -8.80 -1.40 -9.69
N LYS A 121 -7.48 -1.26 -9.81
CA LYS A 121 -6.71 -0.13 -9.30
C LYS A 121 -6.85 1.07 -10.23
N LYS A 122 -7.80 1.96 -9.91
CA LYS A 122 -8.10 3.17 -10.70
C LYS A 122 -7.01 4.23 -10.64
N CYS A 123 -6.05 4.11 -9.72
CA CYS A 123 -4.88 4.98 -9.64
C CYS A 123 -4.01 4.89 -10.90
N TRP A 124 -3.89 3.71 -11.52
CA TRP A 124 -3.11 3.51 -12.75
C TRP A 124 -3.86 3.99 -14.01
N PRO A 125 -3.17 4.37 -15.10
CA PRO A 125 -3.79 4.59 -16.41
C PRO A 125 -4.51 3.33 -16.95
N ARG A 126 -5.48 3.48 -17.86
CA ARG A 126 -6.37 2.36 -18.28
C ARG A 126 -5.62 1.19 -18.92
N ASP A 127 -4.60 1.48 -19.71
CA ASP A 127 -3.69 0.56 -20.39
C ASP A 127 -2.74 -0.16 -19.41
N CYS A 128 -2.45 0.47 -18.27
CA CYS A 128 -1.58 -0.04 -17.22
C CYS A 128 -2.30 -0.95 -16.21
N ARG A 129 -3.64 -0.91 -16.20
CA ARG A 129 -4.49 -1.71 -15.31
C ARG A 129 -4.58 -3.17 -15.77
N MET A 130 -5.04 -4.04 -14.88
CA MET A 130 -5.46 -5.39 -15.26
C MET A 130 -6.66 -5.30 -16.21
N ARG A 131 -6.52 -5.89 -17.39
CA ARG A 131 -7.58 -6.11 -18.38
C ARG A 131 -8.51 -7.21 -17.87
N ARG A 132 -9.82 -6.97 -17.97
CA ARG A 132 -10.85 -7.88 -17.47
C ARG A 132 -11.24 -8.88 -18.55
N ILE A 133 -10.48 -9.97 -18.65
CA ILE A 133 -10.73 -11.07 -19.57
C ILE A 133 -11.40 -12.19 -18.80
N LYS A 134 -12.38 -12.87 -19.42
CA LYS A 134 -13.20 -13.90 -18.76
C LYS A 134 -12.36 -14.94 -18.01
N HIS A 135 -11.32 -15.48 -18.67
CA HIS A 135 -10.43 -16.47 -18.06
C HIS A 135 -9.74 -15.91 -16.80
N ASP A 136 -9.09 -14.74 -16.89
CA ASP A 136 -8.34 -14.14 -15.79
C ASP A 136 -9.25 -13.69 -14.64
N VAL A 137 -10.43 -13.16 -14.95
CA VAL A 137 -11.44 -12.77 -13.96
C VAL A 137 -11.94 -14.00 -13.19
N ASN A 138 -12.25 -15.08 -13.90
CA ASN A 138 -12.70 -16.32 -13.29
C ASN A 138 -11.58 -16.95 -12.45
N LEU A 139 -10.32 -16.91 -12.92
CA LEU A 139 -9.18 -17.37 -12.13
C LEU A 139 -9.04 -16.56 -10.84
N GLY A 140 -9.11 -15.23 -10.93
CA GLY A 140 -9.00 -14.36 -9.76
C GLY A 140 -10.10 -14.61 -8.72
N ARG A 141 -11.34 -14.81 -9.17
CA ARG A 141 -12.46 -15.16 -8.29
C ARG A 141 -12.33 -16.57 -7.71
N ALA A 142 -11.91 -17.54 -8.52
CA ALA A 142 -11.73 -18.92 -8.08
C ALA A 142 -10.64 -19.04 -7.01
N VAL A 143 -9.51 -18.34 -7.18
CA VAL A 143 -8.44 -18.27 -6.17
C VAL A 143 -8.93 -17.65 -4.87
N PHE A 144 -9.67 -16.54 -4.96
CA PHE A 144 -10.24 -15.91 -3.77
C PHE A 144 -11.23 -16.83 -3.05
N TRP A 145 -12.14 -17.46 -3.80
CA TRP A 145 -13.11 -18.42 -3.29
C TRP A 145 -12.42 -19.60 -2.60
N GLU A 146 -11.36 -20.16 -3.19
CA GLU A 146 -10.60 -21.26 -2.59
C GLU A 146 -9.97 -20.85 -1.25
N ILE A 147 -9.29 -19.70 -1.20
CA ILE A 147 -8.66 -19.20 0.03
C ILE A 147 -9.70 -18.84 1.09
N GLN A 148 -10.83 -18.25 0.69
CA GLN A 148 -11.92 -17.91 1.59
C GLN A 148 -12.50 -19.16 2.25
N ASN A 149 -12.64 -20.27 1.52
CA ASN A 149 -13.19 -21.52 2.04
C ASN A 149 -12.24 -22.27 2.98
N ARG A 150 -10.95 -21.95 2.98
CA ARG A 150 -9.99 -22.50 3.97
C ARG A 150 -10.20 -21.92 5.38
N LEU A 151 -10.94 -20.81 5.50
CA LEU A 151 -11.15 -20.11 6.75
C LEU A 151 -12.56 -20.34 7.31
N PRO A 152 -12.69 -20.92 8.51
CA PRO A 152 -13.96 -20.93 9.23
C PRO A 152 -14.40 -19.49 9.56
N ARG A 153 -15.63 -19.14 9.18
CA ARG A 153 -16.20 -17.79 9.39
C ARG A 153 -16.25 -17.36 10.86
N SER A 154 -16.20 -18.31 11.80
CA SER A 154 -16.14 -18.02 13.24
C SER A 154 -14.79 -17.46 13.69
N LEU A 155 -13.71 -17.74 12.96
CA LEU A 155 -12.35 -17.31 13.30
C LEU A 155 -11.96 -16.01 12.58
N ALA A 156 -12.18 -15.99 11.26
CA ALA A 156 -11.88 -14.87 10.39
C ALA A 156 -12.66 -14.98 9.08
N THR A 157 -12.90 -13.84 8.44
CA THR A 157 -13.57 -13.77 7.15
C THR A 157 -12.78 -12.87 6.22
N MET A 158 -12.63 -13.30 4.97
CA MET A 158 -12.13 -12.47 3.88
C MET A 158 -13.31 -11.97 3.06
N ASP A 159 -13.35 -10.68 2.78
CA ASP A 159 -14.40 -10.05 1.99
C ASP A 159 -13.85 -9.59 0.65
N TRP A 160 -14.61 -9.83 -0.43
CA TRP A 160 -14.18 -9.51 -1.79
C TRP A 160 -14.08 -8.00 -2.01
N ASP A 161 -15.02 -7.23 -1.43
CA ASP A 161 -15.12 -5.79 -1.65
C ASP A 161 -13.91 -5.02 -1.13
N THR A 162 -13.25 -5.55 -0.10
CA THR A 162 -12.02 -5.00 0.49
C THR A 162 -10.74 -5.65 -0.05
N SER A 163 -10.88 -6.68 -0.88
CA SER A 163 -9.77 -7.45 -1.46
C SER A 163 -9.48 -7.05 -2.90
N PHE A 164 -8.26 -7.37 -3.34
CA PHE A 164 -7.84 -7.17 -4.73
C PHE A 164 -6.99 -8.36 -5.20
N VAL A 165 -7.36 -8.91 -6.36
CA VAL A 165 -6.62 -10.00 -7.00
C VAL A 165 -6.17 -9.52 -8.38
N SER A 166 -4.87 -9.57 -8.64
CA SER A 166 -4.28 -9.26 -9.94
C SER A 166 -3.76 -10.53 -10.60
N VAL A 167 -4.15 -10.76 -11.85
CA VAL A 167 -3.69 -11.90 -12.65
C VAL A 167 -2.74 -11.41 -13.73
N PHE A 168 -1.51 -11.90 -13.68
CA PHE A 168 -0.53 -11.76 -14.76
C PHE A 168 -0.69 -12.96 -15.71
N SER A 169 -1.01 -12.70 -16.97
CA SER A 169 -1.35 -13.73 -17.95
C SER A 169 -0.73 -13.42 -19.33
N LYS A 170 -1.09 -14.19 -20.35
CA LYS A 170 -0.71 -13.89 -21.74
C LYS A 170 -1.28 -12.55 -22.23
N ASP A 171 -2.44 -12.16 -21.70
CA ASP A 171 -3.18 -10.97 -22.12
C ASP A 171 -2.96 -9.79 -21.17
N ASN A 172 -2.54 -10.07 -19.93
CA ASN A 172 -2.25 -9.12 -18.87
C ASN A 172 -0.74 -9.02 -18.60
N PRO A 173 -0.04 -7.98 -19.11
CA PRO A 173 1.42 -7.86 -18.99
C PRO A 173 1.89 -7.29 -17.64
N ASN A 174 1.00 -6.72 -16.85
CA ASN A 174 1.32 -6.07 -15.57
C ASN A 174 0.85 -6.94 -14.40
N LEU A 175 1.67 -7.02 -13.36
CA LEU A 175 1.26 -7.54 -12.05
C LEU A 175 1.09 -6.36 -11.10
N LEU A 176 -0.12 -6.22 -10.54
CA LEU A 176 -0.49 -5.11 -9.66
C LEU A 176 -0.69 -5.61 -8.24
N PHE A 177 -0.19 -4.87 -7.26
CA PHE A 177 -0.50 -5.10 -5.85
C PHE A 177 -0.29 -3.82 -5.05
N ASN A 178 -0.83 -3.80 -3.84
CA ASN A 178 -0.52 -2.76 -2.86
C ASN A 178 0.00 -3.40 -1.58
N MET A 179 0.99 -2.76 -0.96
CA MET A 179 1.60 -3.23 0.28
C MET A 179 2.13 -2.03 1.07
N CYS A 180 1.87 -1.97 2.37
CA CYS A 180 2.34 -0.91 3.26
C CYS A 180 2.00 0.52 2.77
N GLY A 181 0.88 0.70 2.06
CA GLY A 181 0.45 1.99 1.51
C GLY A 181 1.16 2.42 0.21
N PHE A 182 1.97 1.54 -0.39
CA PHE A 182 2.48 1.70 -1.75
C PHE A 182 1.62 0.92 -2.72
N GLU A 183 1.27 1.54 -3.85
CA GLU A 183 0.71 0.90 -5.03
C GLU A 183 1.86 0.56 -5.98
N VAL A 184 2.00 -0.72 -6.31
CA VAL A 184 3.13 -1.23 -7.09
C VAL A 184 2.62 -1.91 -8.36
N ARG A 185 3.26 -1.57 -9.47
CA ARG A 185 3.07 -2.24 -10.78
C ARG A 185 4.40 -2.81 -11.23
N ILE A 186 4.46 -4.13 -11.37
CA ILE A 186 5.62 -4.82 -11.94
C ILE A 186 5.35 -5.12 -13.42
N LEU A 187 6.28 -4.68 -14.27
CA LEU A 187 6.28 -4.96 -15.71
C LEU A 187 7.59 -5.67 -16.11
N PRO A 188 7.52 -6.95 -16.51
CA PRO A 188 8.68 -7.68 -17.03
C PRO A 188 9.17 -7.09 -18.36
N LYS A 189 10.50 -7.02 -18.53
CA LYS A 189 11.14 -6.48 -19.74
C LYS A 189 10.68 -7.19 -21.01
N ILE A 190 10.49 -8.51 -20.94
CA ILE A 190 9.98 -9.35 -22.05
C ILE A 190 8.58 -8.95 -22.55
N ARG A 191 7.77 -8.25 -21.73
CA ARG A 191 6.43 -7.80 -22.10
C ARG A 191 6.37 -6.31 -22.44
N GLN A 192 7.46 -5.56 -22.29
CA GLN A 192 7.48 -4.12 -22.56
C GLN A 192 7.07 -3.77 -23.99
N GLN A 193 7.38 -4.64 -24.96
CA GLN A 193 6.97 -4.47 -26.36
C GLN A 193 5.44 -4.51 -26.57
N MET A 194 4.69 -5.16 -25.67
CA MET A 194 3.23 -5.29 -25.73
C MET A 194 2.48 -4.12 -25.09
N THR A 195 3.21 -3.20 -24.44
CA THR A 195 2.68 -1.98 -23.83
C THR A 195 3.06 -0.78 -24.68
N LEU A 196 2.24 0.28 -24.69
CA LEU A 196 2.55 1.53 -25.42
C LEU A 196 3.87 2.19 -24.94
N ASP A 197 4.38 1.77 -23.79
CA ASP A 197 5.73 2.05 -23.28
C ASP A 197 6.87 1.52 -24.20
N ALA A 198 6.55 0.70 -25.22
CA ALA A 198 7.47 0.13 -26.20
C ALA A 198 8.11 1.15 -27.16
N GLY A 199 7.53 2.35 -27.27
CA GLY A 199 7.90 3.35 -28.26
C GLY A 199 8.55 4.59 -27.69
N GLY A 200 9.58 4.50 -26.84
CA GLY A 200 10.53 5.60 -26.57
C GLY A 200 9.98 6.98 -26.11
N LEU A 201 8.68 7.11 -25.86
CA LEU A 201 7.98 8.36 -25.54
C LEU A 201 7.25 8.30 -24.18
N GLY A 202 7.81 7.53 -23.25
CA GLY A 202 7.73 7.81 -21.81
C GLY A 202 8.92 8.65 -21.31
N SER A 203 9.68 9.23 -22.24
CA SER A 203 10.77 10.19 -22.03
C SER A 203 10.26 11.59 -21.64
N THR A 204 9.09 11.70 -21.02
CA THR A 204 8.79 12.83 -20.14
C THR A 204 9.47 12.55 -18.79
N GLY A 205 10.78 12.78 -18.69
CA GLY A 205 11.50 13.09 -17.43
C GLY A 205 11.43 12.13 -16.24
N HIS A 206 10.85 10.93 -16.35
CA HIS A 206 10.63 10.00 -15.23
C HIS A 206 11.73 8.93 -15.04
N GLY A 207 12.90 9.13 -15.65
CA GLY A 207 13.99 8.14 -15.70
C GLY A 207 14.61 7.74 -14.35
N GLU A 208 14.30 8.44 -13.25
CA GLU A 208 15.00 8.32 -11.96
C GLU A 208 14.22 7.62 -10.84
N ALA A 209 12.90 7.46 -10.92
CA ALA A 209 12.08 7.04 -9.75
C ALA A 209 11.34 5.70 -9.92
N CYS A 210 11.84 4.82 -10.77
CA CYS A 210 11.35 3.44 -10.93
C CYS A 210 12.38 2.43 -10.46
N TRP A 211 11.95 1.40 -9.73
CA TRP A 211 12.83 0.32 -9.30
C TRP A 211 13.13 -0.62 -10.46
N ARG A 212 14.41 -0.78 -10.79
CA ARG A 212 14.87 -1.76 -11.78
C ARG A 212 15.22 -3.04 -11.04
N LEU A 213 14.39 -4.08 -11.22
CA LEU A 213 14.53 -5.34 -10.53
C LEU A 213 15.57 -6.22 -11.24
N GLN A 214 16.64 -6.53 -10.52
CA GLN A 214 17.72 -7.38 -10.98
C GLN A 214 17.44 -8.83 -10.61
N ASN A 215 17.62 -9.76 -11.54
CA ASN A 215 17.60 -11.18 -11.23
C ASN A 215 18.91 -11.57 -10.55
N GLU A 216 18.80 -12.26 -9.42
CA GLU A 216 19.95 -12.60 -8.58
C GLU A 216 20.95 -13.54 -9.28
N ARG A 217 20.49 -14.45 -10.14
CA ARG A 217 21.36 -15.48 -10.76
C ARG A 217 22.21 -14.92 -11.90
N ASN A 218 21.58 -14.26 -12.87
CA ASN A 218 22.26 -13.74 -14.06
C ASN A 218 22.64 -12.25 -13.95
N LYS A 219 22.24 -11.58 -12.85
CA LYS A 219 22.50 -10.15 -12.61
C LYS A 219 21.91 -9.22 -13.69
N GLU A 220 20.98 -9.70 -14.49
CA GLU A 220 20.31 -8.89 -15.51
C GLU A 220 19.09 -8.15 -14.94
N LEU A 221 18.80 -6.98 -15.48
CA LEU A 221 17.57 -6.24 -15.17
C LEU A 221 16.39 -6.87 -15.94
N THR A 222 15.53 -7.59 -15.22
CA THR A 222 14.47 -8.42 -15.81
C THR A 222 13.09 -7.79 -15.73
N ALA A 223 12.85 -6.89 -14.78
CA ALA A 223 11.58 -6.21 -14.62
C ALA A 223 11.75 -4.80 -14.08
N THR A 224 10.75 -3.96 -14.31
CA THR A 224 10.65 -2.62 -13.72
C THR A 224 9.44 -2.57 -12.80
N ALA A 225 9.63 -2.06 -11.59
CA ALA A 225 8.55 -1.78 -10.64
C ALA A 225 8.30 -0.28 -10.57
N TYR A 226 7.07 0.11 -10.89
CA TYR A 226 6.56 1.47 -10.78
C TYR A 226 5.84 1.62 -9.45
N LEU A 227 6.09 2.73 -8.75
CA LEU A 227 5.58 2.99 -7.41
C LEU A 227 4.68 4.21 -7.40
N ARG A 228 3.58 4.13 -6.67
CA ARG A 228 2.71 5.25 -6.35
C ARG A 228 2.27 5.17 -4.90
N VAL A 229 1.83 6.29 -4.35
CA VAL A 229 1.22 6.33 -3.01
C VAL A 229 -0.24 5.89 -3.13
N ASP A 230 -0.66 4.99 -2.24
CA ASP A 230 -2.04 4.51 -2.18
C ASP A 230 -3.02 5.63 -1.77
N ASP A 231 -4.26 5.53 -2.25
CA ASP A 231 -5.33 6.50 -2.01
C ASP A 231 -5.64 6.64 -0.51
N ASP A 232 -5.57 5.54 0.25
CA ASP A 232 -5.75 5.57 1.70
C ASP A 232 -4.60 6.32 2.41
N GLY A 233 -3.37 6.15 1.93
CA GLY A 233 -2.20 6.89 2.41
C GLY A 233 -2.36 8.40 2.21
N MET A 234 -2.83 8.81 1.04
CA MET A 234 -3.14 10.21 0.74
C MET A 234 -4.24 10.77 1.64
N LYS A 235 -5.34 10.02 1.84
CA LYS A 235 -6.45 10.43 2.72
C LYS A 235 -6.02 10.53 4.17
N LYS A 236 -5.19 9.61 4.67
CA LYS A 236 -4.63 9.66 6.03
C LYS A 236 -3.79 10.93 6.23
N PHE A 237 -2.97 11.28 5.24
CA PHE A 237 -2.22 12.54 5.26
C PHE A 237 -3.14 13.76 5.30
N GLU A 238 -4.15 13.84 4.41
CA GLU A 238 -5.11 14.94 4.41
C GLU A 238 -5.84 15.07 5.76
N ASN A 239 -6.32 13.95 6.30
CA ASN A 239 -7.02 13.91 7.58
C ASN A 239 -6.11 14.35 8.73
N ARG A 240 -4.82 13.99 8.69
CA ARG A 240 -3.84 14.45 9.68
C ARG A 240 -3.63 15.95 9.59
N VAL A 241 -3.52 16.53 8.38
CA VAL A 241 -3.45 17.99 8.19
C VAL A 241 -4.73 18.67 8.70
N ARG A 242 -5.90 18.10 8.42
CA ARG A 242 -7.19 18.59 8.93
C ARG A 242 -7.23 18.62 10.46
N GLN A 243 -6.72 17.57 11.10
CA GLN A 243 -6.58 17.51 12.56
C GLN A 243 -5.65 18.61 13.09
N VAL A 244 -4.54 18.88 12.41
CA VAL A 244 -3.64 19.99 12.77
C VAL A 244 -4.39 21.31 12.73
N LEU A 245 -5.17 21.58 11.66
CA LEU A 245 -5.94 22.81 11.51
C LEU A 245 -7.02 22.96 12.60
N MET A 246 -7.77 21.90 12.89
CA MET A 246 -8.84 21.90 13.90
C MET A 246 -8.31 22.09 15.33
N ALA A 247 -7.17 21.47 15.64
CA ALA A 247 -6.54 21.60 16.96
C ALA A 247 -5.74 22.91 17.15
N SER A 248 -5.76 23.82 16.17
CA SER A 248 -4.94 25.04 16.17
C SER A 248 -5.72 26.30 16.56
N GLY A 249 -6.73 26.20 17.42
CA GLY A 249 -7.61 27.30 17.83
C GLY A 249 -6.87 28.53 18.38
N SER A 250 -6.03 28.34 19.39
CA SER A 250 -5.28 29.39 20.11
C SER A 250 -3.79 29.05 20.29
N VAL A 251 -3.25 28.18 19.43
CA VAL A 251 -1.83 27.77 19.49
C VAL A 251 -0.95 28.77 18.74
N THR A 252 0.29 28.94 19.21
CA THR A 252 1.32 29.76 18.55
C THR A 252 1.58 29.31 17.11
N PHE A 253 1.84 30.23 16.19
CA PHE A 253 2.12 29.90 14.77
C PHE A 253 3.27 28.93 14.59
N THR A 254 4.33 29.03 15.39
CA THR A 254 5.47 28.11 15.38
C THR A 254 5.04 26.66 15.68
N LYS A 255 4.07 26.44 16.57
CA LYS A 255 3.53 25.09 16.85
C LYS A 255 2.74 24.54 15.65
N ILE A 256 2.02 25.39 14.92
CA ILE A 256 1.32 24.99 13.69
C ILE A 256 2.34 24.56 12.62
N ALA A 257 3.35 25.40 12.38
CA ALA A 257 4.43 25.11 11.44
C ALA A 257 5.19 23.83 11.80
N ASN A 258 5.52 23.62 13.08
CA ASN A 258 6.16 22.39 13.54
C ASN A 258 5.31 21.14 13.27
N LYS A 259 4.01 21.17 13.59
CA LYS A 259 3.11 20.04 13.33
C LYS A 259 3.01 19.73 11.83
N TRP A 260 2.94 20.77 10.99
CA TRP A 260 3.00 20.61 9.53
C TRP A 260 4.31 19.94 9.11
N ASN A 261 5.46 20.44 9.58
CA ASN A 261 6.77 19.87 9.24
C ASN A 261 6.88 18.40 9.64
N THR A 262 6.45 18.02 10.84
CA THR A 262 6.48 16.61 11.27
C THR A 262 5.61 15.75 10.36
N CYS A 263 4.42 16.23 9.96
CA CYS A 263 3.54 15.49 9.04
C CYS A 263 4.15 15.36 7.64
N LEU A 264 4.72 16.45 7.11
CA LEU A 264 5.34 16.48 5.79
C LEU A 264 6.59 15.60 5.74
N ILE A 265 7.47 15.71 6.75
CA ILE A 265 8.67 14.87 6.86
C ILE A 265 8.27 13.41 6.97
N GLY A 266 7.27 13.06 7.79
CA GLY A 266 6.78 11.69 7.91
C GLY A 266 6.32 11.11 6.57
N LEU A 267 5.56 11.89 5.79
CA LEU A 267 5.12 11.50 4.45
C LEU A 267 6.30 11.31 3.49
N MET A 268 7.17 12.32 3.37
CA MET A 268 8.27 12.34 2.40
C MET A 268 9.36 11.30 2.71
N THR A 269 9.66 11.08 4.00
CA THR A 269 10.68 10.11 4.41
C THR A 269 10.21 8.67 4.29
N TYR A 270 8.90 8.43 4.43
CA TYR A 270 8.29 7.12 4.25
C TYR A 270 8.13 6.77 2.77
N TYR A 271 7.46 7.62 1.97
CA TYR A 271 7.14 7.33 0.57
C TYR A 271 8.26 7.66 -0.43
N ARG A 272 9.17 8.59 -0.08
CA ARG A 272 10.33 8.99 -0.88
C ARG A 272 9.99 9.20 -2.36
N GLU A 273 10.50 8.35 -3.24
CA GLU A 273 10.36 8.44 -4.69
C GLU A 273 8.91 8.24 -5.18
N ALA A 274 8.08 7.49 -4.45
CA ALA A 274 6.69 7.23 -4.84
C ALA A 274 5.83 8.51 -4.87
N VAL A 275 6.23 9.55 -4.13
CA VAL A 275 5.55 10.85 -4.12
C VAL A 275 5.63 11.52 -5.49
N ILE A 276 6.78 11.41 -6.18
CA ILE A 276 7.03 12.08 -7.46
C ILE A 276 6.10 11.53 -8.56
N HIS A 277 5.84 10.23 -8.55
CA HIS A 277 4.94 9.57 -9.51
C HIS A 277 3.45 9.72 -9.19
N THR A 278 3.11 10.37 -8.07
CA THR A 278 1.73 10.54 -7.64
C THR A 278 1.32 12.00 -7.78
N GLU A 279 0.94 12.41 -8.99
CA GLU A 279 0.51 13.79 -9.31
C GLU A 279 -0.59 14.29 -8.36
N ASN A 280 -1.60 13.44 -8.10
CA ASN A 280 -2.69 13.75 -7.17
C ASN A 280 -2.19 14.11 -5.75
N LEU A 281 -1.09 13.49 -5.30
CA LEU A 281 -0.48 13.79 -4.01
C LEU A 281 0.26 15.12 -4.04
N LEU A 282 0.93 15.46 -5.15
CA LEU A 282 1.57 16.77 -5.32
C LEU A 282 0.54 17.90 -5.27
N ASP A 283 -0.60 17.75 -5.94
CA ASP A 283 -1.71 18.69 -5.87
C ASP A 283 -2.28 18.81 -4.45
N LEU A 284 -2.45 17.66 -3.76
CA LEU A 284 -2.93 17.63 -2.38
C LEU A 284 -1.95 18.33 -1.43
N LEU A 285 -0.66 18.15 -1.64
CA LEU A 285 0.42 18.76 -0.88
C LEU A 285 0.37 20.29 -0.99
N VAL A 286 0.27 20.84 -2.20
CA VAL A 286 0.10 22.29 -2.46
C VAL A 286 -1.16 22.82 -1.78
N LYS A 287 -2.29 22.11 -1.91
CA LYS A 287 -3.56 22.50 -1.28
C LYS A 287 -3.44 22.52 0.24
N CYS A 288 -2.76 21.54 0.84
CA CYS A 288 -2.58 21.44 2.28
C CYS A 288 -1.65 22.51 2.82
N GLU A 289 -0.54 22.78 2.13
CA GLU A 289 0.38 23.87 2.49
C GLU A 289 -0.35 25.23 2.48
N ASN A 290 -1.11 25.51 1.42
CA ASN A 290 -1.89 26.74 1.30
C ASN A 290 -2.93 26.88 2.43
N LYS A 291 -3.55 25.78 2.87
CA LYS A 291 -4.48 25.78 4.02
C LYS A 291 -3.76 26.12 5.33
N ILE A 292 -2.56 25.58 5.56
CA ILE A 292 -1.74 25.88 6.74
C ILE A 292 -1.30 27.35 6.75
N GLN A 293 -0.78 27.86 5.63
CA GLN A 293 -0.42 29.27 5.50
C GLN A 293 -1.64 30.17 5.72
N THR A 294 -2.79 29.83 5.13
CA THR A 294 -4.04 30.59 5.31
C THR A 294 -4.49 30.60 6.78
N ARG A 295 -4.29 29.51 7.52
CA ARG A 295 -4.60 29.47 8.96
C ARG A 295 -3.74 30.46 9.76
N ILE A 296 -2.45 30.58 9.44
CA ILE A 296 -1.53 31.54 10.07
C ILE A 296 -1.94 32.97 9.71
N LYS A 297 -2.25 33.22 8.43
CA LYS A 297 -2.76 34.52 7.92
C LYS A 297 -4.02 34.97 8.67
N ILE A 298 -5.00 34.08 8.83
CA ILE A 298 -6.23 34.34 9.61
C ILE A 298 -5.91 34.68 11.07
N GLY A 299 -4.92 34.04 11.68
CA GLY A 299 -4.47 34.36 13.03
C GLY A 299 -3.91 35.79 13.17
N LEU A 300 -3.45 36.40 12.08
CA LEU A 300 -3.00 37.79 11.99
C LEU A 300 -4.07 38.74 11.41
N ASN A 301 -5.32 38.27 11.33
CA ASN A 301 -6.47 39.02 10.82
C ASN A 301 -6.26 39.64 9.42
N SER A 302 -5.50 38.97 8.55
CA SER A 302 -5.31 39.43 7.17
C SER A 302 -5.12 38.23 6.23
N LYS A 303 -5.66 38.31 5.00
CA LYS A 303 -5.43 37.30 3.95
C LYS A 303 -4.69 37.87 2.73
N MET A 304 -4.29 39.14 2.78
CA MET A 304 -3.75 39.86 1.63
C MET A 304 -2.36 39.32 1.24
N PRO A 305 -2.16 38.81 0.00
CA PRO A 305 -0.89 38.20 -0.40
C PRO A 305 0.33 39.10 -0.25
N SER A 306 0.20 40.41 -0.54
CA SER A 306 1.29 41.39 -0.43
C SER A 306 1.86 41.54 0.99
N ARG A 307 1.05 41.25 2.03
CA ARG A 307 1.48 41.31 3.43
C ARG A 307 2.21 40.05 3.90
N PHE A 308 2.16 38.99 3.11
CA PHE A 308 2.70 37.68 3.48
C PHE A 308 3.59 37.13 2.34
N PRO A 309 4.74 37.77 2.08
CA PRO A 309 5.72 37.21 1.15
C PRO A 309 6.21 35.84 1.64
N PRO A 310 6.63 34.94 0.73
CA PRO A 310 7.12 33.60 1.08
C PRO A 310 8.13 33.58 2.22
N VAL A 311 9.03 34.57 2.28
CA VAL A 311 10.06 34.72 3.32
C VAL A 311 9.50 34.65 4.74
N VAL A 312 8.28 35.15 5.00
CA VAL A 312 7.67 35.11 6.34
C VAL A 312 7.42 33.66 6.80
N PHE A 313 7.13 32.75 5.87
CA PHE A 313 6.86 31.36 6.18
C PHE A 313 8.13 30.50 6.16
N TYR A 314 9.04 30.74 5.22
CA TYR A 314 10.16 29.85 4.92
C TYR A 314 11.47 30.19 5.64
N THR A 315 11.61 31.38 6.22
CA THR A 315 12.83 31.78 6.94
C THR A 315 13.10 30.87 8.15
N PRO A 316 14.37 30.46 8.37
CA PRO A 316 14.86 29.78 9.58
C PRO A 316 14.35 30.40 10.89
N LYS A 317 14.14 29.59 11.94
CA LYS A 317 13.65 30.10 13.23
C LYS A 317 14.70 30.97 13.91
N GLU A 318 15.95 30.62 13.66
CA GLU A 318 17.16 31.31 14.10
C GLU A 318 17.19 32.75 13.56
N LEU A 319 16.51 33.02 12.44
CA LEU A 319 16.38 34.32 11.80
C LEU A 319 14.98 34.95 12.01
N GLY A 320 14.20 34.45 12.99
CA GLY A 320 12.90 35.00 13.34
C GLY A 320 11.72 34.53 12.47
N GLY A 321 11.92 33.55 11.59
CA GLY A 321 10.87 32.97 10.74
C GLY A 321 10.12 31.78 11.36
N LEU A 322 9.18 31.22 10.61
CA LEU A 322 8.31 30.11 11.06
C LEU A 322 8.81 28.72 10.64
N VAL A 323 9.74 28.63 9.67
CA VAL A 323 10.23 27.39 9.05
C VAL A 323 9.11 26.45 8.66
N VAL A 324 8.15 26.91 7.87
CA VAL A 324 7.28 26.00 7.14
C VAL A 324 8.17 25.34 6.09
N LYS A 325 8.51 24.05 6.20
CA LYS A 325 9.37 23.41 5.21
C LYS A 325 8.71 23.45 3.84
N LEU A 326 9.50 23.82 2.83
CA LEU A 326 9.09 23.85 1.42
C LEU A 326 8.57 22.48 1.00
N THR A 327 7.43 22.50 0.33
CA THR A 327 6.91 21.33 -0.37
C THR A 327 7.60 21.25 -1.73
N VAL A 328 7.99 20.05 -2.17
CA VAL A 328 8.69 19.82 -3.45
C VAL A 328 7.95 20.42 -4.66
N ALA A 329 6.64 20.63 -4.54
CA ALA A 329 5.78 21.21 -5.56
C ALA A 329 6.11 22.66 -5.97
N SER A 330 6.83 23.43 -5.16
CA SER A 330 7.32 24.77 -5.56
C SER A 330 8.70 24.74 -6.25
N LEU A 331 9.33 23.57 -6.39
CA LEU A 331 10.66 23.41 -7.01
C LEU A 331 10.58 22.89 -8.47
N THR A 332 9.40 22.45 -8.93
CA THR A 332 9.18 22.01 -10.32
C THR A 332 9.20 23.15 -11.35
N SER A 333 9.16 24.40 -10.91
CA SER A 333 9.37 25.60 -11.75
C SER A 333 10.83 26.08 -11.83
N GLY A 334 11.79 25.25 -11.42
CA GLY A 334 13.21 25.48 -11.67
C GLY A 334 14.01 25.89 -10.45
N LEU A 335 14.30 24.94 -9.57
CA LEU A 335 15.65 24.68 -9.06
C LEU A 335 15.57 23.41 -8.21
N VAL A 336 16.29 22.36 -8.58
CA VAL A 336 16.51 21.22 -7.70
C VAL A 336 17.50 21.66 -6.63
N CYS A 337 17.06 21.80 -5.38
CA CYS A 337 17.97 21.87 -4.25
C CYS A 337 17.51 20.91 -3.17
N LEU A 338 17.94 19.65 -3.33
CA LEU A 338 17.87 18.60 -2.33
C LEU A 338 19.28 18.42 -1.74
N THR A 339 19.84 19.48 -1.18
CA THR A 339 21.13 19.43 -0.47
C THR A 339 21.03 20.31 0.77
N THR A 340 20.64 19.69 1.89
CA THR A 340 21.12 19.96 3.27
C THR A 340 20.14 19.36 4.29
N LEU A 341 20.11 18.03 4.37
CA LEU A 341 19.65 17.32 5.58
C LEU A 341 20.56 16.11 5.83
N THR A 342 21.87 16.37 5.93
CA THR A 342 22.84 15.48 6.59
C THR A 342 23.93 16.34 7.22
N SER A 343 23.71 16.72 8.49
CA SER A 343 24.71 16.83 9.57
C SER A 343 23.95 17.01 10.87
#